data_AF-A0AAX0B0M2-F1
#
_entry.id   AF-A0AAX0B0M2-F1
#
_cell.length_a   1.000
_cell.length_b   1.000
_cell.length_c   1.000
_cell.angle_alpha   90.00
_cell.angle_beta   90.00
_cell.angle_gamma   90.00
#
_symmetry.space_group_name_H-M   'P 1'
#
loop_
_entity.id
_entity.type
_entity.pdbx_description
1 polymer ?
#
loop_
_entity_poly.entity_id
_entity_poly.type
_entity_poly.pdbx_seq_one_letter_code
_entity_poly.pdbx_strand_id
1 'polypeptide(L)' 'MLTSSGSGLDPDISPESARIQIPSVSKASGIGEADLQKIVDKYTEGRTLGIFGEPRVNILKVNMEIASLLNIK' A
#
# COMPACT_ATOMS: atom_id res chain seq x y z
N MET A 1 7.80 11.88 6.19
CA MET A 1 6.82 12.94 5.88
C MET A 1 5.44 12.40 6.18
N LEU A 2 4.70 13.07 7.08
CA LEU A 2 3.33 12.72 7.46
C LEU A 2 2.42 13.80 6.90
N THR A 3 1.80 13.55 5.75
CA THR A 3 0.62 14.32 5.33
C THR A 3 -0.59 13.52 5.78
N SER A 4 -1.00 13.71 7.03
CA SER A 4 -2.33 13.26 7.47
C SER A 4 -3.34 14.22 6.86
N SER A 5 -3.84 13.91 5.66
CA SER A 5 -4.97 14.62 5.08
C SER A 5 -6.22 14.26 5.90
N GLY A 6 -6.68 15.25 6.66
CA GLY A 6 -7.72 15.17 7.68
C GLY A 6 -9.14 14.87 7.16
N SER A 7 -9.35 13.71 6.55
CA SER A 7 -10.69 13.20 6.27
C SER A 7 -10.95 11.78 6.78
N GLY A 8 -9.90 11.02 7.15
CA GLY A 8 -10.07 9.62 7.56
C GLY A 8 -10.77 8.73 6.50
N LEU A 9 -10.88 9.23 5.27
CA LEU A 9 -11.73 8.72 4.18
C LEU A 9 -10.96 8.46 2.88
N ASP A 10 -9.74 9.00 2.74
CA ASP A 10 -8.87 8.77 1.58
C ASP A 10 -7.80 7.75 1.98
N PRO A 11 -7.97 6.45 1.68
CA PRO A 11 -7.05 5.39 2.08
C PRO A 11 -5.80 5.33 1.19
N ASP A 12 -5.51 6.38 0.42
CA ASP A 12 -4.55 6.33 -0.66
C ASP A 12 -3.24 7.05 -0.31
N ILE A 13 -2.10 6.39 -0.53
CA ILE A 13 -0.75 6.99 -0.42
C ILE A 13 0.02 6.90 -1.72
N SER A 14 1.10 7.67 -1.84
CA SER A 14 2.00 7.52 -2.97
C SER A 14 2.71 6.15 -2.94
N PRO A 15 2.98 5.53 -4.11
CA PRO A 15 3.71 4.26 -4.20
C PRO A 15 5.11 4.31 -3.59
N GLU A 16 5.71 5.50 -3.57
CA GLU A 16 7.01 5.71 -2.93
C GLU A 16 6.88 5.60 -1.40
N SER A 17 5.83 6.21 -0.82
CA SER A 17 5.54 6.09 0.62
C SER A 17 5.18 4.66 1.02
N ALA A 18 4.46 3.93 0.16
CA ALA A 18 4.17 2.51 0.39
C ALA A 18 5.45 1.67 0.39
N ARG A 19 6.34 1.90 -0.58
CA ARG A 19 7.62 1.18 -0.68
C ARG A 19 8.56 1.43 0.49
N ILE A 20 8.56 2.64 1.07
CA ILE A 20 9.36 2.96 2.27
C ILE A 20 8.91 2.13 3.48
N GLN A 21 7.65 1.71 3.57
CA GLN A 21 7.13 0.94 4.70
C GLN A 21 7.39 -0.56 4.59
N ILE A 22 7.73 -1.07 3.41
CA ILE A 22 7.91 -2.51 3.14
C ILE A 22 8.89 -3.18 4.12
N PRO A 23 10.08 -2.63 4.41
CA PRO A 23 11.03 -3.30 5.31
C PRO A 23 10.47 -3.44 6.74
N SER A 24 9.78 -2.41 7.23
CA SER A 24 9.15 -2.42 8.56
C SER A 24 8.00 -3.40 8.63
N VAL A 25 7.14 -3.43 7.61
CA VAL A 25 6.01 -4.36 7.52
C VAL A 25 6.50 -5.79 7.38
N SER A 26 7.54 -6.03 6.58
CA SER A 26 8.18 -7.34 6.42
C SER A 26 8.67 -7.88 7.77
N LYS A 27 9.38 -7.05 8.53
CA LYS A 27 9.88 -7.41 9.87
C LYS A 27 8.76 -7.70 10.86
N ALA A 28 7.64 -6.97 10.79
CA ALA A 28 6.52 -7.11 11.72
C ALA A 28 5.59 -8.29 11.36
N SER A 29 5.38 -8.55 10.07
CA SER A 29 4.47 -9.59 9.56
C SER A 29 5.15 -10.93 9.27
N GLY A 30 6.48 -10.94 9.08
CA GLY A 30 7.21 -12.10 8.58
C GLY A 30 7.01 -12.38 7.08
N ILE A 31 6.27 -11.53 6.37
CA ILE A 31 6.08 -11.63 4.92
C ILE A 31 7.34 -11.13 4.22
N GLY A 32 7.78 -11.82 3.17
CA GLY A 32 8.94 -11.40 2.38
C GLY A 32 8.73 -10.04 1.71
N GLU A 33 9.77 -9.21 1.67
CA GLU A 33 9.73 -7.88 1.04
C GLU A 33 9.26 -7.95 -0.42
N ALA A 34 9.65 -9.01 -1.15
CA ALA A 34 9.24 -9.24 -2.53
C ALA A 34 7.72 -9.48 -2.67
N ASP A 35 7.10 -10.17 -1.72
CA ASP A 35 5.65 -10.40 -1.73
C ASP A 35 4.90 -9.14 -1.34
N LEU A 36 5.40 -8.37 -0.37
CA LEU A 36 4.85 -7.06 -0.03
C LEU A 36 4.95 -6.08 -1.20
N GLN A 37 6.05 -6.08 -1.96
CA GLN A 37 6.17 -5.29 -3.18
C GLN A 37 5.11 -5.65 -4.22
N LYS A 38 4.85 -6.94 -4.43
CA LYS A 38 3.79 -7.40 -5.35
C LYS A 38 2.41 -6.97 -4.89
N ILE A 39 2.13 -7.03 -3.59
CA ILE A 39 0.85 -6.59 -3.02
C ILE A 39 0.67 -5.09 -3.23
N VAL A 40 1.70 -4.28 -2.94
CA VAL A 40 1.66 -2.84 -3.18
C VAL A 40 1.45 -2.53 -4.66
N ASP A 41 2.16 -3.19 -5.57
CA ASP A 41 2.03 -2.99 -7.02
C ASP A 41 0.64 -3.39 -7.53
N LYS A 42 0.11 -4.53 -7.07
CA LYS A 42 -1.25 -5.02 -7.38
C LYS A 42 -2.35 -4.03 -7.00
N TYR A 43 -2.17 -3.31 -5.89
CA TYR A 43 -3.11 -2.29 -5.41
C TYR A 43 -2.64 -0.86 -5.68
N THR A 44 -1.64 -0.70 -6.55
CA THR A 44 -1.26 0.60 -7.09
C THR A 44 -2.19 0.91 -8.25
N GLU A 45 -3.09 1.86 -8.05
CA GLU A 45 -3.97 2.37 -9.09
C GLU A 45 -3.16 3.37 -9.93
N GLY A 46 -2.87 2.98 -11.18
CA GLY A 46 -2.04 3.72 -12.12
C GLY A 46 -2.83 4.76 -12.94
N ARG A 47 -2.07 5.71 -13.51
CA ARG A 47 -2.56 6.74 -14.45
C ARG A 47 -3.59 6.19 -15.43
N THR A 48 -4.82 6.66 -15.34
CA THR A 48 -5.81 6.45 -16.39
C THR A 48 -5.27 7.07 -17.68
N LEU A 49 -5.00 6.23 -18.69
CA LEU A 49 -4.53 6.65 -20.02
C LEU A 49 -3.22 7.46 -20.03
N GLY A 50 -2.30 7.23 -19.08
CA GLY A 50 -0.95 7.80 -19.10
C GLY A 50 -0.84 9.33 -18.91
N ILE A 51 -1.97 10.04 -18.83
CA ILE A 51 -2.05 11.51 -18.81
C ILE A 51 -2.80 12.05 -17.58
N PHE A 52 -3.64 11.24 -16.93
CA PHE A 52 -4.44 11.69 -15.78
C PHE A 52 -4.17 10.88 -14.51
N GLY A 53 -3.96 11.61 -13.41
CA GLY A 53 -3.83 11.07 -12.05
C GLY A 53 -2.38 10.88 -11.57
N GLU A 54 -2.15 11.16 -10.30
CA GLU A 54 -0.94 10.71 -9.59
C GLU A 54 -1.10 9.23 -9.24
N PRO A 55 -0.05 8.40 -9.37
CA PRO A 55 -0.16 7.01 -8.97
C PRO A 55 -0.44 6.95 -7.46
N ARG A 56 -1.42 6.13 -7.07
CA ARG A 56 -1.86 6.00 -5.70
C ARG A 56 -1.98 4.54 -5.31
N VAL A 57 -1.70 4.23 -4.05
CA VAL A 57 -1.78 2.89 -3.47
C VAL A 57 -2.90 2.90 -2.45
N ASN A 58 -3.88 2.02 -2.66
CA ASN A 58 -4.98 1.86 -1.73
C ASN A 58 -4.54 1.04 -0.51
N ILE A 59 -4.24 1.71 0.60
CA ILE A 59 -3.72 1.09 1.83
C ILE A 59 -4.73 0.12 2.42
N LEU A 60 -6.03 0.42 2.34
CA LEU A 60 -7.07 -0.43 2.90
C LEU A 60 -7.04 -1.81 2.25
N LYS A 61 -6.99 -1.87 0.91
CA LYS A 61 -6.90 -3.13 0.16
C LYS A 61 -5.59 -3.87 0.47
N VAL A 62 -4.46 -3.15 0.54
CA VAL A 62 -3.16 -3.72 0.94
C VAL A 62 -3.23 -4.36 2.33
N ASN A 63 -3.79 -3.66 3.31
CA ASN A 63 -3.93 -4.16 4.67
C ASN A 63 -4.86 -5.37 4.77
N MET A 64 -5.95 -5.41 3.98
CA MET A 64 -6.85 -6.57 3.95
C MET A 64 -6.18 -7.82 3.36
N GLU A 65 -5.38 -7.66 2.30
CA GLU A 65 -4.60 -8.77 1.72
C GLU A 65 -3.54 -9.26 2.72
N ILE A 66 -2.81 -8.35 3.36
CA ILE A 66 -1.85 -8.70 4.42
C ILE A 66 -2.54 -9.41 5.58
N ALA A 67 -3.69 -8.91 6.06
CA ALA A 67 -4.45 -9.56 7.13
C ALA A 67 -4.93 -10.97 6.73
N SER A 68 -5.33 -11.15 5.47
CA SER A 68 -5.71 -12.45 4.91
C SER A 68 -4.53 -13.42 4.86
N LEU A 69 -3.34 -12.95 4.48
CA LEU A 69 -2.10 -13.75 4.50
C LEU A 69 -1.67 -14.12 5.92
N LEU A 70 -1.88 -13.23 6.89
CA LEU A 70 -1.58 -13.47 8.30
C LEU A 70 -2.68 -14.24 9.04
N ASN A 71 -3.79 -14.57 8.35
CA ASN A 71 -4.97 -15.23 8.91
C ASN A 71 -5.50 -14.53 10.18
N ILE A 72 -5.38 -13.21 10.22
CA ILE A 72 -5.88 -12.39 11.33
C ILE A 72 -7.39 -12.22 11.08
N LYS A 73 -8.19 -13.01 11.82
CA LYS A 73 -9.65 -12.92 11.85
C LYS A 73 -10.13 -11.69 12.61
#